data_AF-A0A3D5ZQS0-F1
#
_entry.id   AF-A0A3D5ZQS0-F1
#
_cell.length_a   1.000
_cell.length_b   1.000
_cell.length_c   1.000
_cell.angle_alpha   90.00
_cell.angle_beta   90.00
_cell.angle_gamma   90.00
#
_symmetry.space_group_name_H-M   'P 1'
#
loop_
_entity.id
_entity.type
_entity.pdbx_description
1 polymer ?
#
loop_
_entity_poly.entity_id
_entity_poly.type
_entity_poly.pdbx_seq_one_letter_code
_entity_poly.pdbx_strand_id
1 'polypeptide(L)'
;MENPDNTCIVETVPHTNEKTGKINRKKERNVSLDLLRGLLMLWVFFDHFMFDAWGMFGGDFSTVAGKNLLSFSLRYWNGLYRKIAHPVVLFLFFALSGLVTVFSKNKLKRAIKMSVYAVLLFIATFIAEKILNMNCKITIGVLYAFAVCYFAVFLLEKVNTKPWIYLVTGIILSVIGLLYIYKINWLSDKLFFLVFDERYFYSGKTADYFPILPYLGYFFIGMFFGKTFYADKKPKIHYSPVAEKILSPITFIGRTSLIWYFVSQGIFVAIIYVLIAAGVL
;
A
#
# COMPACT_ATOMS: atom_id res chain seq x y z
N MET A 1 40.74 3.87 -41.38
CA MET A 1 40.63 4.39 -40.01
C MET A 1 39.15 4.58 -39.72
N GLU A 2 38.72 4.06 -38.55
CA GLU A 2 37.38 4.10 -37.93
C GLU A 2 36.20 3.41 -38.64
N ASN A 3 35.62 2.42 -37.95
CA ASN A 3 34.18 2.17 -37.94
C ASN A 3 33.73 1.91 -36.48
N PRO A 4 32.87 2.75 -35.89
CA PRO A 4 32.32 2.58 -34.56
C PRO A 4 30.91 1.98 -34.62
N ASP A 5 30.75 0.71 -34.26
CA ASP A 5 29.42 0.14 -33.99
C ASP A 5 29.57 -1.05 -33.01
N ASN A 6 29.22 -0.81 -31.75
CA ASN A 6 28.90 -1.87 -30.79
C ASN A 6 27.83 -1.35 -29.83
N THR A 7 26.61 -1.26 -30.35
CA THR A 7 25.40 -1.15 -29.53
C THR A 7 25.03 -2.54 -29.03
N CYS A 8 25.24 -2.78 -27.74
CA CYS A 8 24.74 -3.95 -27.02
C CYS A 8 23.20 -3.96 -27.01
N ILE A 9 22.59 -4.46 -28.08
CA ILE A 9 21.20 -4.90 -28.10
C ILE A 9 21.22 -6.35 -27.63
N VAL A 10 20.86 -6.59 -26.36
CA VAL A 10 20.52 -7.95 -25.92
C VAL A 10 19.13 -8.25 -26.47
N GLU A 11 19.08 -8.76 -27.70
CA GLU A 11 17.89 -9.46 -28.19
C GLU A 11 17.66 -10.67 -27.28
N THR A 12 16.53 -10.70 -26.60
CA THR A 12 16.09 -11.90 -25.90
C THR A 12 15.68 -12.92 -26.96
N VAL A 13 16.58 -13.86 -27.26
CA VAL A 13 16.33 -14.97 -28.19
C VAL A 13 15.04 -15.68 -27.76
N PRO A 14 14.01 -15.75 -28.61
CA PRO A 14 12.81 -16.50 -28.30
C PRO A 14 13.14 -17.99 -28.23
N HIS A 15 12.99 -18.60 -27.05
CA HIS A 15 13.00 -20.06 -26.93
C HIS A 15 11.72 -20.64 -27.57
N THR A 16 11.86 -21.14 -28.79
CA THR A 16 10.89 -22.03 -29.43
C THR A 16 10.89 -23.37 -28.69
N ASN A 17 9.75 -23.75 -28.13
CA ASN A 17 9.58 -25.12 -27.64
C ASN A 17 9.38 -26.02 -28.86
N GLU A 18 10.45 -26.71 -29.30
CA GLU A 18 10.50 -27.54 -30.50
C GLU A 18 9.38 -28.59 -30.57
N LYS A 19 8.79 -28.98 -29.45
CA LYS A 19 7.69 -29.96 -29.40
C LYS A 19 6.29 -29.39 -29.65
N THR A 20 6.10 -28.07 -29.65
CA THR A 20 4.74 -27.47 -29.69
C THR A 20 4.59 -26.23 -30.60
N GLY A 21 5.67 -25.72 -31.20
CA GLY A 21 5.63 -24.51 -32.04
C GLY A 21 5.20 -23.23 -31.29
N LYS A 22 4.99 -23.30 -29.97
CA LYS A 22 4.56 -22.16 -29.15
C LYS A 22 5.79 -21.38 -28.69
N ILE A 23 5.87 -20.12 -29.12
CA ILE A 23 6.82 -19.13 -28.59
C ILE A 23 6.48 -18.91 -27.12
N ASN A 24 7.29 -19.46 -26.23
CA ASN A 24 7.10 -19.32 -24.79
C ASN A 24 7.73 -17.98 -24.37
N ARG A 25 7.02 -16.86 -24.59
CA ARG A 25 7.48 -15.56 -24.11
C ARG A 25 7.48 -15.59 -22.58
N LYS A 26 8.66 -15.76 -21.98
CA LYS A 26 8.85 -15.67 -20.54
C LYS A 26 8.33 -14.30 -20.12
N LYS A 27 7.31 -14.27 -19.27
CA LYS A 27 6.66 -13.01 -18.88
C LYS A 27 7.68 -12.16 -18.13
N GLU A 28 8.14 -11.10 -18.77
CA GLU A 28 9.13 -10.20 -18.22
C GLU A 28 8.54 -9.44 -17.03
N ARG A 29 9.31 -9.38 -15.95
CA ARG A 29 8.86 -8.84 -14.67
C ARG A 29 9.16 -7.36 -14.62
N ASN A 30 8.21 -6.57 -14.12
CA ASN A 30 8.40 -5.14 -13.99
C ASN A 30 9.06 -4.79 -12.64
N VAL A 31 10.39 -4.83 -12.61
CA VAL A 31 11.21 -4.64 -11.40
C VAL A 31 11.05 -3.24 -10.81
N SER A 32 10.87 -2.21 -11.63
CA SER A 32 10.72 -0.82 -11.13
C SER A 32 9.44 -0.61 -10.33
N LEU A 33 8.33 -1.25 -10.73
CA LEU A 33 7.07 -1.18 -9.98
C LEU A 33 7.17 -1.95 -8.66
N ASP A 34 7.90 -3.06 -8.62
CA ASP A 34 8.20 -3.77 -7.38
C ASP A 34 9.12 -2.95 -6.46
N LEU A 35 10.14 -2.28 -7.02
CA LEU A 35 11.01 -1.38 -6.27
C LEU A 35 10.22 -0.24 -5.62
N LEU A 36 9.40 0.47 -6.40
CA LEU A 36 8.60 1.58 -5.90
C LEU A 36 7.64 1.12 -4.79
N ARG A 37 6.98 -0.04 -4.96
CA ARG A 37 6.12 -0.58 -3.90
C ARG A 37 6.92 -0.95 -2.65
N GLY A 38 8.13 -1.48 -2.82
CA GLY A 38 9.03 -1.79 -1.71
C GLY A 38 9.43 -0.54 -0.92
N LEU A 39 9.78 0.56 -1.60
CA LEU A 39 10.11 1.83 -0.97
C LEU A 39 8.93 2.41 -0.17
N LEU A 40 7.72 2.39 -0.76
CA LEU A 40 6.52 2.83 -0.04
C LEU A 40 6.23 1.94 1.18
N MET A 41 6.47 0.63 1.06
CA MET A 41 6.26 -0.30 2.17
C MET A 41 7.28 -0.09 3.31
N LEU A 42 8.55 0.20 2.98
CA LEU A 42 9.55 0.56 3.99
C LEU A 42 9.15 1.82 4.76
N TRP A 43 8.53 2.80 4.07
CA TRP A 43 7.99 3.98 4.76
C TRP A 43 6.83 3.62 5.69
N VAL A 44 5.91 2.75 5.26
CA VAL A 44 4.80 2.26 6.11
C VAL A 44 5.33 1.55 7.36
N PHE A 45 6.37 0.72 7.21
CA PHE A 45 7.01 0.08 8.36
C PHE A 45 7.55 1.09 9.36
N PHE A 46 8.24 2.11 8.86
CA PHE A 46 8.78 3.16 9.70
C PHE A 46 7.67 3.94 10.40
N ASP A 47 6.62 4.34 9.69
CA ASP A 47 5.49 5.08 10.25
C ASP A 47 4.79 4.29 11.37
N HIS A 48 4.49 3.01 11.14
CA HIS A 48 3.89 2.11 12.13
C HIS A 48 4.82 1.86 13.32
N PHE A 49 6.11 1.60 13.10
CA PHE A 49 7.06 1.42 14.20
C PHE A 49 7.15 2.67 15.09
N MET A 50 7.13 3.86 14.49
CA MET A 50 7.08 5.11 15.26
C MET A 50 5.77 5.26 16.04
N PHE A 51 4.65 4.76 15.52
CA PHE A 51 3.37 4.75 16.25
C PHE A 51 3.44 3.82 17.45
N ASP A 52 3.93 2.60 17.25
CA ASP A 52 4.03 1.60 18.30
C ASP A 52 4.94 2.11 19.42
N ALA A 53 6.06 2.76 19.08
CA ALA A 53 7.00 3.33 20.05
C ALA A 53 6.46 4.56 20.81
N TRP A 54 5.66 5.42 20.18
CA TRP A 54 5.09 6.61 20.83
C TRP A 54 3.73 6.35 21.47
N GLY A 55 2.77 5.88 20.67
CA GLY A 55 1.36 5.77 21.04
C GLY A 55 1.00 4.48 21.75
N MET A 56 1.69 3.36 21.47
CA MET A 56 1.32 2.06 22.05
C MET A 56 2.14 1.68 23.29
N PHE A 57 3.46 1.85 23.22
CA PHE A 57 4.39 1.43 24.29
C PHE A 57 5.11 2.60 24.97
N GLY A 58 4.92 3.84 24.51
CA GLY A 58 5.71 4.98 24.98
C GLY A 58 5.65 5.20 26.49
N GLY A 59 4.54 4.82 27.14
CA GLY A 59 4.38 4.89 28.59
C GLY A 59 5.18 3.86 29.38
N ASP A 60 5.60 2.77 28.74
CA ASP A 60 6.32 1.65 29.36
C ASP A 60 7.85 1.82 29.29
N PHE A 61 8.34 2.79 28.50
CA PHE A 61 9.76 3.06 28.35
C PHE A 61 10.35 3.69 29.62
N SER A 62 11.30 3.00 30.24
CA SER A 62 11.87 3.38 31.54
C SER A 62 13.33 3.83 31.46
N THR A 63 14.05 3.37 30.44
CA THR A 63 15.48 3.62 30.24
C THR A 63 15.76 4.93 29.50
N VAL A 64 17.03 5.34 29.46
CA VAL A 64 17.47 6.49 28.64
C VAL A 64 17.26 6.22 27.15
N ALA A 65 17.54 4.99 26.69
CA ALA A 65 17.34 4.60 25.30
C ALA A 65 15.86 4.64 24.91
N GLY A 66 14.98 4.09 25.76
CA GLY A 66 13.52 4.16 25.59
C GLY A 66 13.01 5.61 25.55
N LYS A 67 13.41 6.45 26.50
CA LYS A 67 13.02 7.88 26.52
C LYS A 67 13.49 8.65 25.29
N ASN A 68 14.69 8.35 24.78
CA ASN A 68 15.19 8.93 23.53
C ASN A 68 14.35 8.48 22.33
N LEU A 69 14.01 7.18 22.25
CA LEU A 69 13.15 6.65 21.21
C LEU A 69 11.76 7.29 21.25
N LEU A 70 11.10 7.34 22.41
CA LEU A 70 9.82 8.03 22.60
C LEU A 70 9.89 9.49 22.12
N SER A 71 10.93 10.22 22.53
CA SER A 71 11.11 11.62 22.14
C SER A 71 11.27 11.78 20.63
N PHE A 72 12.01 10.87 19.98
CA PHE A 72 12.17 10.86 18.54
C PHE A 72 10.84 10.52 17.83
N SER A 73 10.15 9.47 18.25
CA SER A 73 8.87 9.04 17.69
C SER A 73 7.80 10.12 17.84
N LEU A 74 7.72 10.80 18.99
CA LEU A 74 6.80 11.90 19.22
C LEU A 74 7.09 13.11 18.32
N ARG A 75 8.37 13.45 18.11
CA ARG A 75 8.79 14.51 17.18
C ARG A 75 8.45 14.16 15.73
N TYR A 76 8.66 12.91 15.33
CA TYR A 76 8.28 12.43 14.01
C TYR A 76 6.77 12.53 13.80
N TRP A 77 5.98 12.00 14.74
CA TRP A 77 4.52 11.94 14.63
C TRP A 77 3.85 13.31 14.57
N ASN A 78 4.35 14.27 15.35
CA ASN A 78 3.83 15.64 15.38
C ASN A 78 4.51 16.57 14.36
N GLY A 79 5.60 16.11 13.74
CA GLY A 79 6.45 16.91 12.86
C GLY A 79 5.83 17.19 11.50
N LEU A 80 6.29 18.28 10.88
CA LEU A 80 5.86 18.70 9.55
C LEU A 80 6.17 17.64 8.48
N TYR A 81 7.31 16.94 8.60
CA TYR A 81 7.70 15.88 7.67
C TYR A 81 6.60 14.83 7.52
N ARG A 82 6.11 14.25 8.63
CA ARG A 82 5.07 13.24 8.58
C ARG A 82 3.75 13.81 8.06
N LYS A 83 3.36 15.01 8.51
CA LYS A 83 2.13 15.68 8.06
C LYS A 83 2.05 15.85 6.54
N ILE A 84 3.18 16.06 5.87
CA ILE A 84 3.27 16.16 4.41
C ILE A 84 3.48 14.79 3.76
N ALA A 85 4.40 13.99 4.29
CA ALA A 85 4.78 12.71 3.70
C ALA A 85 3.65 11.68 3.74
N HIS A 86 2.91 11.61 4.85
CA HIS A 86 1.82 10.64 5.03
C HIS A 86 0.75 10.71 3.93
N PRO A 87 0.07 11.85 3.66
CA PRO A 87 -0.92 11.91 2.59
C PRO A 87 -0.34 11.65 1.20
N VAL A 88 0.90 12.07 0.94
CA VAL A 88 1.60 11.81 -0.33
C VAL A 88 1.88 10.32 -0.51
N VAL A 89 2.40 9.64 0.51
CA VAL A 89 2.69 8.21 0.47
C VAL A 89 1.40 7.42 0.31
N LEU A 90 0.32 7.78 1.01
CA LEU A 90 -0.98 7.15 0.83
C LEU A 90 -1.53 7.31 -0.60
N PHE A 91 -1.46 8.52 -1.16
CA PHE A 91 -1.80 8.76 -2.56
C PHE A 91 -1.00 7.84 -3.49
N LEU A 92 0.33 7.81 -3.34
CA LEU A 92 1.22 6.99 -4.16
C LEU A 92 0.94 5.49 -3.99
N PHE A 93 0.62 5.04 -2.78
CA PHE A 93 0.36 3.63 -2.48
C PHE A 93 -0.93 3.13 -3.15
N PHE A 94 -2.01 3.92 -3.08
CA PHE A 94 -3.27 3.61 -3.76
C PHE A 94 -3.15 3.76 -5.28
N ALA A 95 -2.53 4.84 -5.77
CA ALA A 95 -2.32 5.04 -7.19
C ALA A 95 -1.42 3.95 -7.81
N LEU A 96 -0.32 3.57 -7.15
CA LEU A 96 0.52 2.46 -7.62
C LEU A 96 -0.25 1.13 -7.62
N SER A 97 -1.09 0.90 -6.62
CA SER A 97 -1.95 -0.29 -6.55
C SER A 97 -2.99 -0.32 -7.67
N GLY A 98 -3.54 0.83 -8.05
CA GLY A 98 -4.36 0.99 -9.26
C GLY A 98 -3.57 0.67 -10.52
N LEU A 99 -2.42 1.32 -10.70
CA LEU A 99 -1.55 1.15 -11.86
C LEU A 99 -1.20 -0.33 -12.09
N VAL A 100 -0.77 -1.05 -11.06
CA VAL A 100 -0.36 -2.46 -11.20
C VAL A 100 -1.54 -3.43 -11.43
N THR A 101 -2.78 -2.97 -11.27
CA THR A 101 -3.97 -3.82 -11.45
C THR A 101 -4.21 -4.19 -12.91
N VAL A 102 -3.67 -3.42 -13.86
CA VAL A 102 -3.75 -3.75 -15.30
C VAL A 102 -3.05 -5.06 -15.65
N PHE A 103 -2.07 -5.47 -14.84
CA PHE A 103 -1.37 -6.76 -14.98
C PHE A 103 -2.13 -7.93 -14.35
N SER A 104 -3.19 -7.67 -13.58
CA SER A 104 -4.00 -8.69 -12.93
C SER A 104 -4.92 -9.38 -13.93
N LYS A 105 -4.90 -10.72 -13.90
CA LYS A 105 -5.78 -11.56 -14.73
C LYS A 105 -7.23 -11.53 -14.24
N ASN A 106 -7.45 -11.56 -12.92
CA ASN A 106 -8.78 -11.65 -12.32
C ASN A 106 -8.91 -10.66 -11.16
N LYS A 107 -9.70 -9.61 -11.39
CA LYS A 107 -9.90 -8.51 -10.43
C LYS A 107 -10.85 -8.91 -9.30
N LEU A 108 -11.89 -9.69 -9.60
CA LEU A 108 -12.78 -10.26 -8.59
C LEU A 108 -12.03 -11.16 -7.60
N LYS A 109 -11.16 -12.05 -8.09
CA LYS A 109 -10.32 -12.89 -7.22
C LYS A 109 -9.42 -12.04 -6.32
N ARG A 110 -8.90 -10.92 -6.82
CA ARG A 110 -8.09 -10.00 -6.01
C ARG A 110 -8.93 -9.26 -4.98
N ALA A 111 -10.15 -8.83 -5.33
CA ALA A 111 -11.12 -8.24 -4.40
C ALA A 111 -11.46 -9.21 -3.26
N ILE A 112 -11.89 -10.43 -3.59
CA ILE A 112 -12.19 -11.48 -2.61
C ILE A 112 -10.98 -11.76 -1.72
N LYS A 113 -9.78 -11.88 -2.32
CA LYS A 113 -8.54 -12.07 -1.56
C LYS A 113 -8.38 -10.96 -0.52
N MET A 114 -8.50 -9.68 -0.91
CA MET A 114 -8.39 -8.57 0.05
C MET A 114 -9.49 -8.58 1.12
N SER A 115 -10.74 -8.90 0.75
CA SER A 115 -11.84 -9.02 1.73
C SER A 115 -11.53 -10.06 2.79
N VAL A 116 -10.99 -11.23 2.41
CA VAL A 116 -10.59 -12.27 3.36
C VAL A 116 -9.51 -11.75 4.31
N TYR A 117 -8.44 -11.13 3.80
CA TYR A 117 -7.40 -10.58 4.68
C TYR A 117 -7.92 -9.44 5.56
N ALA A 118 -8.85 -8.61 5.08
CA ALA A 118 -9.46 -7.55 5.88
C ALA A 118 -10.27 -8.12 7.04
N VAL A 119 -11.08 -9.15 6.80
CA VAL A 119 -11.85 -9.84 7.85
C VAL A 119 -10.91 -10.54 8.85
N LEU A 120 -9.88 -11.22 8.37
CA LEU A 120 -8.88 -11.85 9.25
C LEU A 120 -8.18 -10.83 10.14
N LEU A 121 -7.80 -9.68 9.60
CA LEU A 121 -7.17 -8.61 10.36
C LEU A 121 -8.13 -7.98 11.39
N PHE A 122 -9.39 -7.75 11.01
CA PHE A 122 -10.43 -7.30 11.93
C PHE A 122 -10.59 -8.28 13.10
N ILE A 123 -10.72 -9.58 12.83
CA ILE A 123 -10.88 -10.60 13.88
C ILE A 123 -9.64 -10.62 14.78
N ALA A 124 -8.43 -10.65 14.20
CA ALA A 124 -7.19 -10.70 14.98
C ALA A 124 -7.04 -9.49 15.91
N THR A 125 -7.30 -8.29 15.40
CA THR A 125 -7.21 -7.04 16.19
C THR A 125 -8.35 -6.88 17.18
N PHE A 126 -9.55 -7.37 16.87
CA PHE A 126 -10.67 -7.44 17.81
C PHE A 126 -10.37 -8.37 19.00
N ILE A 127 -9.79 -9.54 18.72
CA ILE A 127 -9.36 -10.48 19.76
C ILE A 127 -8.25 -9.86 20.61
N ALA A 128 -7.26 -9.20 19.99
CA ALA A 128 -6.20 -8.51 20.72
C ALA A 128 -6.77 -7.39 21.63
N GLU A 129 -7.75 -6.62 21.16
CA GLU A 129 -8.44 -5.63 22.00
C GLU A 129 -9.14 -6.24 23.20
N LYS A 130 -9.85 -7.36 23.00
CA LYS A 130 -10.66 -7.99 24.06
C LYS A 130 -9.85 -8.81 25.06
N ILE A 131 -8.79 -9.49 24.60
CA ILE A 131 -8.00 -10.41 25.44
C ILE A 131 -6.77 -9.70 26.02
N LEU A 132 -6.08 -8.89 25.22
CA LEU A 132 -4.83 -8.25 25.61
C LEU A 132 -5.02 -6.81 26.12
N ASN A 133 -6.27 -6.30 26.14
CA ASN A 133 -6.60 -4.91 26.47
C ASN A 133 -5.80 -3.88 25.66
N MET A 134 -5.41 -4.24 24.44
CA MET A 134 -4.68 -3.35 23.52
C MET A 134 -5.70 -2.58 22.69
N ASN A 135 -5.69 -1.25 22.70
CA ASN A 135 -6.64 -0.45 21.90
C ASN A 135 -6.25 -0.44 20.40
N CYS A 136 -6.29 -1.61 19.76
CA CYS A 136 -5.73 -1.86 18.43
C CYS A 136 -6.74 -2.39 17.41
N LYS A 137 -8.04 -2.41 17.72
CA LYS A 137 -9.07 -2.90 16.80
C LYS A 137 -9.05 -2.15 15.48
N ILE A 138 -9.00 -2.86 14.36
CA ILE A 138 -9.06 -2.28 13.01
C ILE A 138 -10.42 -2.59 12.40
N THR A 139 -11.23 -1.58 12.09
CA THR A 139 -12.56 -1.76 11.48
C THR A 139 -12.52 -1.63 9.95
N ILE A 140 -12.37 -0.40 9.44
CA ILE A 140 -12.28 -0.08 8.01
C ILE A 140 -10.80 0.15 7.67
N GLY A 141 -9.96 -0.88 7.74
CA GLY A 141 -8.53 -0.76 7.43
C GLY A 141 -8.23 -0.69 5.92
N VAL A 142 -6.96 -0.50 5.56
CA VAL A 142 -6.53 -0.33 4.15
C VAL A 142 -6.92 -1.50 3.24
N LEU A 143 -6.95 -2.73 3.78
CA LEU A 143 -7.28 -3.94 3.02
C LEU A 143 -8.76 -3.96 2.61
N TYR A 144 -9.64 -3.45 3.46
CA TYR A 144 -11.04 -3.25 3.11
C TYR A 144 -11.16 -2.24 1.95
N ALA A 145 -10.47 -1.09 2.03
CA ALA A 145 -10.47 -0.09 0.98
C ALA A 145 -9.97 -0.67 -0.36
N PHE A 146 -8.91 -1.47 -0.34
CA PHE A 146 -8.43 -2.18 -1.52
C PHE A 146 -9.44 -3.19 -2.07
N ALA A 147 -10.15 -3.93 -1.22
CA ALA A 147 -11.19 -4.85 -1.66
C ALA A 147 -12.27 -4.13 -2.46
N VAL A 148 -12.74 -2.97 -1.96
CA VAL A 148 -13.69 -2.10 -2.65
C VAL A 148 -13.12 -1.59 -3.98
N CYS A 149 -11.87 -1.12 -3.99
CA CYS A 149 -11.21 -0.65 -5.21
C CYS A 149 -11.15 -1.73 -6.31
N TYR A 150 -10.71 -2.95 -5.97
CA TYR A 150 -10.66 -4.04 -6.95
C TYR A 150 -12.05 -4.47 -7.44
N PHE A 151 -13.04 -4.45 -6.56
CA PHE A 151 -14.41 -4.78 -6.92
C PHE A 151 -15.01 -3.72 -7.86
N ALA A 152 -14.78 -2.43 -7.58
CA ALA A 152 -15.21 -1.35 -8.45
C ALA A 152 -14.58 -1.45 -9.84
N VAL A 153 -13.27 -1.72 -9.94
CA VAL A 153 -12.61 -1.97 -11.23
C VAL A 153 -13.20 -3.19 -11.95
N PHE A 154 -13.50 -4.27 -11.22
CA PHE A 154 -14.13 -5.44 -11.81
C PHE A 154 -15.49 -5.11 -12.45
N LEU A 155 -16.33 -4.31 -11.79
CA LEU A 155 -17.62 -3.88 -12.34
C LEU A 155 -17.44 -2.95 -13.55
N LEU A 156 -16.52 -1.98 -13.48
CA LEU A 156 -16.23 -1.07 -14.58
C LEU A 156 -15.68 -1.81 -15.82
N GLU A 157 -14.82 -2.82 -15.63
CA GLU A 157 -14.33 -3.62 -16.76
C GLU A 157 -15.45 -4.44 -17.45
N LYS A 158 -16.55 -4.78 -16.76
CA LYS A 158 -17.70 -5.45 -17.41
C LYS A 158 -18.44 -4.58 -18.42
N VAL A 159 -18.37 -3.25 -18.27
CA VAL A 159 -19.02 -2.29 -19.17
C VAL A 159 -18.03 -1.61 -20.13
N ASN A 160 -16.85 -2.22 -20.34
CA ASN A 160 -15.82 -1.73 -21.26
C ASN A 160 -15.40 -0.26 -21.01
N THR A 161 -15.27 0.12 -19.74
CA THR A 161 -14.88 1.48 -19.33
C THR A 161 -13.56 1.93 -19.98
N LYS A 162 -13.60 3.08 -20.67
CA LYS A 162 -12.44 3.74 -21.30
C LYS A 162 -11.48 4.30 -20.25
N PRO A 163 -10.16 4.38 -20.52
CA PRO A 163 -9.17 4.87 -19.56
C PRO A 163 -9.49 6.25 -18.96
N TRP A 164 -9.93 7.22 -19.77
CA TRP A 164 -10.22 8.59 -19.30
C TRP A 164 -11.35 8.65 -18.27
N ILE A 165 -12.28 7.68 -18.26
CA ILE A 165 -13.35 7.61 -17.26
C ILE A 165 -12.74 7.38 -15.87
N TYR A 166 -11.70 6.54 -15.75
CA TYR A 166 -10.98 6.35 -14.50
C TYR A 166 -10.30 7.65 -14.04
N LEU A 167 -9.78 8.46 -14.97
CA LEU A 167 -9.17 9.74 -14.61
C LEU A 167 -10.22 10.73 -14.09
N VAL A 168 -11.30 10.95 -14.84
CA VAL A 168 -12.35 11.92 -14.48
C VAL A 168 -13.02 11.52 -13.17
N THR A 169 -13.47 10.27 -13.05
CA THR A 169 -14.05 9.76 -11.80
C THR A 169 -13.03 9.78 -10.67
N GLY A 170 -11.78 9.40 -10.94
CA GLY A 170 -10.70 9.43 -9.95
C GLY A 170 -10.46 10.81 -9.35
N ILE A 171 -10.42 11.86 -10.19
CA ILE A 171 -10.28 13.26 -9.76
C ILE A 171 -11.51 13.69 -8.96
N ILE A 172 -12.72 13.45 -9.46
CA ILE A 172 -13.97 13.83 -8.77
C ILE A 172 -14.03 13.20 -7.38
N LEU A 173 -13.80 11.88 -7.28
CA LEU A 173 -13.81 11.14 -6.03
C LEU A 173 -12.71 11.63 -5.05
N SER A 174 -11.53 11.96 -5.57
CA SER A 174 -10.43 12.49 -4.76
C SER A 174 -10.76 13.88 -4.20
N VAL A 175 -11.28 14.78 -5.04
CA VAL A 175 -11.65 16.16 -4.65
C VAL A 175 -12.78 16.14 -3.64
N ILE A 176 -13.84 15.35 -3.87
CA ILE A 176 -14.95 15.21 -2.92
C ILE A 176 -14.44 14.68 -1.57
N GLY A 177 -13.60 13.64 -1.58
CA GLY A 177 -12.98 13.12 -0.36
C GLY A 177 -12.15 14.15 0.39
N LEU A 178 -11.27 14.86 -0.31
CA LEU A 178 -10.43 15.89 0.32
C LEU A 178 -11.25 17.07 0.85
N LEU A 179 -12.27 17.54 0.12
CA LEU A 179 -13.15 18.61 0.61
C LEU A 179 -13.90 18.21 1.89
N TYR A 180 -14.31 16.94 2.00
CA TYR A 180 -14.94 16.42 3.20
C TYR A 180 -13.96 16.40 4.37
N ILE A 181 -12.77 15.82 4.17
CA ILE A 181 -11.72 15.73 5.20
C ILE A 181 -11.34 17.13 5.72
N TYR A 182 -11.20 18.10 4.82
CA TYR A 182 -10.64 19.40 5.19
C TYR A 182 -11.67 20.48 5.53
N LYS A 183 -12.94 20.40 5.08
CA LYS A 183 -13.80 21.61 5.12
C LYS A 183 -15.31 21.50 5.33
N ILE A 184 -16.00 20.37 5.51
CA ILE A 184 -17.47 20.47 5.55
C ILE A 184 -18.22 19.49 6.49
N ASN A 185 -18.96 20.07 7.44
CA ASN A 185 -19.97 19.43 8.31
C ASN A 185 -21.24 19.00 7.51
N TRP A 186 -21.15 18.01 6.62
CA TRP A 186 -22.34 17.45 5.95
C TRP A 186 -22.98 16.29 6.72
N LEU A 187 -24.23 16.53 7.17
CA LEU A 187 -25.43 15.67 7.33
C LEU A 187 -25.32 14.14 7.56
N SER A 188 -25.77 13.75 8.77
CA SER A 188 -26.38 12.47 9.21
C SER A 188 -25.58 11.15 9.14
N ASP A 189 -25.44 10.53 10.32
CA ASP A 189 -24.34 9.65 10.73
C ASP A 189 -24.42 8.15 10.36
N LYS A 190 -25.35 7.69 9.50
CA LYS A 190 -25.61 6.22 9.41
C LYS A 190 -25.19 5.53 8.12
N LEU A 191 -25.26 6.19 6.96
CA LEU A 191 -24.83 5.61 5.68
C LEU A 191 -23.44 6.11 5.24
N PHE A 192 -22.99 7.23 5.81
CA PHE A 192 -21.74 7.91 5.47
C PHE A 192 -20.49 7.28 6.12
N PHE A 193 -20.64 6.44 7.15
CA PHE A 193 -19.52 5.75 7.81
C PHE A 193 -18.70 4.86 6.85
N LEU A 194 -19.35 4.21 5.87
CA LEU A 194 -18.65 3.38 4.88
C LEU A 194 -17.82 4.21 3.90
N VAL A 195 -18.08 5.52 3.82
CA VAL A 195 -17.55 6.37 2.75
C VAL A 195 -16.65 7.49 3.29
N PHE A 196 -16.83 8.01 4.52
CA PHE A 196 -16.17 9.26 4.94
C PHE A 196 -15.97 9.56 6.46
N ASP A 197 -16.38 8.76 7.44
CA ASP A 197 -16.43 9.24 8.84
C ASP A 197 -15.08 9.23 9.60
N GLU A 198 -14.26 10.26 9.41
CA GLU A 198 -13.00 10.45 10.17
C GLU A 198 -13.21 10.63 11.68
N ARG A 199 -14.40 11.02 12.15
CA ARG A 199 -14.70 11.11 13.59
C ARG A 199 -14.60 9.74 14.25
N TYR A 200 -14.80 8.65 13.50
CA TYR A 200 -14.62 7.29 14.01
C TYR A 200 -13.15 7.00 14.32
N PHE A 201 -12.21 7.47 13.50
CA PHE A 201 -10.77 7.37 13.74
C PHE A 201 -10.35 8.22 14.95
N TYR A 202 -10.70 9.52 14.95
CA TYR A 202 -10.35 10.42 16.05
C TYR A 202 -11.08 10.12 17.37
N SER A 203 -12.16 9.35 17.34
CA SER A 203 -12.82 8.84 18.55
C SER A 203 -12.07 7.71 19.26
N GLY A 204 -10.91 7.28 18.72
CA GLY A 204 -10.12 6.18 19.28
C GLY A 204 -10.81 4.82 19.19
N LYS A 205 -11.81 4.67 18.31
CA LYS A 205 -12.60 3.44 18.13
C LYS A 205 -11.99 2.48 17.12
N THR A 206 -10.98 2.90 16.38
CA THR A 206 -10.22 2.06 15.45
C THR A 206 -8.77 2.52 15.36
N ALA A 207 -7.84 1.58 15.29
CA ALA A 207 -6.40 1.84 15.13
C ALA A 207 -6.02 2.13 13.66
N ASP A 208 -6.90 1.80 12.72
CA ASP A 208 -6.72 2.11 11.31
C ASP A 208 -8.07 2.44 10.65
N TYR A 209 -8.10 3.47 9.79
CA TYR A 209 -9.31 3.93 9.12
C TYR A 209 -9.02 4.50 7.73
N PHE A 210 -9.42 3.74 6.71
CA PHE A 210 -9.32 4.05 5.29
C PHE A 210 -10.72 4.04 4.67
N PRO A 211 -11.44 5.18 4.71
CA PRO A 211 -12.73 5.32 4.05
C PRO A 211 -12.63 5.03 2.54
N ILE A 212 -13.75 4.85 1.85
CA ILE A 212 -13.71 4.64 0.40
C ILE A 212 -13.13 5.87 -0.31
N LEU A 213 -13.43 7.07 0.18
CA LEU A 213 -12.97 8.33 -0.40
C LEU A 213 -12.00 9.03 0.55
N PRO A 214 -10.89 9.62 0.06
CA PRO A 214 -10.52 9.83 -1.36
C PRO A 214 -9.81 8.63 -2.02
N TYR A 215 -9.58 7.54 -1.30
CA TYR A 215 -8.68 6.46 -1.69
C TYR A 215 -9.07 5.70 -2.97
N LEU A 216 -10.37 5.50 -3.21
CA LEU A 216 -10.89 4.96 -4.48
C LEU A 216 -10.53 5.88 -5.65
N GLY A 217 -10.56 7.20 -5.42
CA GLY A 217 -10.15 8.19 -6.40
C GLY A 217 -8.67 8.07 -6.77
N TYR A 218 -7.80 7.98 -5.76
CA TYR A 218 -6.36 7.77 -5.95
C TYR A 218 -6.08 6.47 -6.72
N PHE A 219 -6.80 5.40 -6.38
CA PHE A 219 -6.70 4.13 -7.07
C PHE A 219 -7.12 4.22 -8.55
N PHE A 220 -8.19 4.95 -8.86
CA PHE A 220 -8.64 5.16 -10.24
C PHE A 220 -7.68 6.02 -11.06
N ILE A 221 -7.06 7.05 -10.47
CA ILE A 221 -5.97 7.80 -11.12
C ILE A 221 -4.82 6.83 -11.48
N GLY A 222 -4.47 5.94 -10.56
CA GLY A 222 -3.55 4.83 -10.81
C GLY A 222 -3.95 3.94 -11.98
N MET A 223 -5.21 3.50 -12.01
CA MET A 223 -5.77 2.69 -13.09
C MET A 223 -5.69 3.37 -14.45
N PHE A 224 -5.93 4.68 -14.53
CA PHE A 224 -5.74 5.47 -15.75
C PHE A 224 -4.30 5.35 -16.24
N PHE A 225 -3.31 5.67 -15.40
CA PHE A 225 -1.90 5.58 -15.79
C PHE A 225 -1.48 4.16 -16.15
N GLY A 226 -1.99 3.15 -15.45
CA GLY A 226 -1.77 1.75 -15.80
C GLY A 226 -2.31 1.41 -17.20
N LYS A 227 -3.54 1.81 -17.52
CA LYS A 227 -4.15 1.51 -18.82
C LYS A 227 -3.52 2.32 -19.97
N THR A 228 -3.03 3.54 -19.68
CA THR A 228 -2.39 4.41 -20.68
C THR A 228 -0.94 4.01 -20.95
N PHE A 229 -0.11 3.88 -19.92
CA PHE A 229 1.32 3.64 -20.10
C PHE A 229 1.69 2.15 -20.21
N TYR A 230 0.86 1.25 -19.67
CA TYR A 230 1.11 -0.19 -19.64
C TYR A 230 0.07 -1.01 -20.43
N ALA A 231 -0.49 -0.43 -21.51
CA ALA A 231 -1.40 -1.12 -22.42
C ALA A 231 -0.77 -2.39 -23.02
N ASP A 232 0.52 -2.33 -23.34
CA ASP A 232 1.33 -3.45 -23.86
C ASP A 232 1.74 -4.46 -22.77
N LYS A 233 1.50 -4.13 -21.50
CA LYS A 233 1.85 -4.92 -20.30
C LYS A 233 3.35 -5.27 -20.21
N LYS A 234 4.23 -4.46 -20.81
CA LYS A 234 5.68 -4.66 -20.77
C LYS A 234 6.33 -3.78 -19.69
N PRO A 235 7.46 -4.20 -19.10
CA PRO A 235 8.30 -3.32 -18.31
C PRO A 235 8.75 -2.10 -19.13
N LYS A 236 8.82 -0.94 -18.49
CA LYS A 236 9.30 0.30 -19.13
C LYS A 236 10.72 0.68 -18.70
N ILE A 237 11.15 0.15 -17.56
CA ILE A 237 12.47 0.41 -16.99
C ILE A 237 13.15 -0.95 -16.82
N HIS A 238 14.34 -1.07 -17.38
CA HIS A 238 15.21 -2.24 -17.25
C HIS A 238 16.44 -1.81 -16.47
N TYR A 239 16.81 -2.60 -15.45
CA TYR A 239 18.00 -2.35 -14.65
C TYR A 239 19.12 -3.30 -15.10
N SER A 240 20.37 -2.90 -14.89
CA SER A 240 21.49 -3.82 -15.11
C SER A 240 21.42 -4.98 -14.10
N PRO A 241 21.98 -6.17 -14.41
CA PRO A 241 21.97 -7.30 -13.48
C PRO A 241 22.57 -6.97 -12.11
N VAL A 242 23.60 -6.12 -12.09
CA VAL A 242 24.24 -5.63 -10.85
C VAL A 242 23.26 -4.77 -10.04
N ALA A 243 22.59 -3.82 -10.69
CA ALA A 243 21.61 -2.96 -10.03
C ALA A 243 20.42 -3.78 -9.49
N GLU A 244 19.91 -4.76 -10.23
CA GLU A 244 18.83 -5.65 -9.74
C GLU A 244 19.25 -6.44 -8.51
N LYS A 245 20.49 -6.93 -8.46
CA LYS A 245 21.02 -7.64 -7.29
C LYS A 245 21.06 -6.73 -6.06
N ILE A 246 21.52 -5.50 -6.22
CA ILE A 246 21.57 -4.50 -5.13
C ILE A 246 20.15 -4.14 -4.65
N LEU A 247 19.21 -3.96 -5.58
CA LEU A 247 17.82 -3.59 -5.29
C LEU A 247 16.94 -4.78 -4.89
N SER A 248 17.49 -6.00 -4.92
CA SER A 248 16.77 -7.25 -4.66
C SER A 248 16.06 -7.30 -3.29
N PRO A 249 16.59 -6.73 -2.19
CA PRO A 249 15.88 -6.75 -0.91
C PRO A 249 14.62 -5.88 -0.94
N ILE A 250 14.71 -4.68 -1.51
CA ILE A 250 13.58 -3.73 -1.57
C ILE A 250 12.52 -4.24 -2.54
N THR A 251 12.94 -4.71 -3.72
CA THR A 251 12.02 -5.35 -4.67
C THR A 251 11.42 -6.64 -4.11
N PHE A 252 12.12 -7.35 -3.21
CA PHE A 252 11.56 -8.49 -2.48
C PHE A 252 10.41 -8.09 -1.56
N ILE A 253 10.57 -7.00 -0.82
CA ILE A 253 9.50 -6.45 0.02
C ILE A 253 8.33 -6.02 -0.87
N GLY A 254 8.59 -5.30 -1.97
CA GLY A 254 7.54 -4.83 -2.88
C GLY A 254 6.75 -5.96 -3.55
N ARG A 255 7.40 -7.06 -3.93
CA ARG A 255 6.70 -8.22 -4.52
C ARG A 255 5.89 -9.02 -3.52
N THR A 256 6.29 -9.01 -2.25
CA THR A 256 5.60 -9.70 -1.15
C THR A 256 4.85 -8.73 -0.24
N SER A 257 4.55 -7.53 -0.74
CA SER A 257 4.06 -6.40 0.06
C SER A 257 2.83 -6.71 0.91
N LEU A 258 1.91 -7.55 0.41
CA LEU A 258 0.72 -7.96 1.18
C LEU A 258 1.08 -8.77 2.42
N ILE A 259 2.04 -9.69 2.29
CA ILE A 259 2.50 -10.52 3.42
C ILE A 259 3.14 -9.60 4.44
N TRP A 260 4.08 -8.77 3.99
CA TRP A 260 4.78 -7.86 4.87
C TRP A 260 3.86 -6.87 5.56
N TYR A 261 2.91 -6.26 4.85
CA TYR A 261 1.91 -5.39 5.45
C TYR A 261 1.15 -6.07 6.59
N PHE A 262 0.78 -7.35 6.42
CA PHE A 262 0.02 -8.10 7.42
C PHE A 262 0.86 -8.48 8.65
N VAL A 263 2.14 -8.82 8.47
CA VAL A 263 2.98 -9.32 9.56
C VAL A 263 3.84 -8.26 10.24
N SER A 264 4.18 -7.17 9.55
CA SER A 264 5.19 -6.22 10.01
C SER A 264 4.82 -5.56 11.33
N GLN A 265 3.57 -5.13 11.49
CA GLN A 265 3.15 -4.47 12.73
C GLN A 265 3.21 -5.45 13.92
N GLY A 266 2.75 -6.69 13.75
CA GLY A 266 2.90 -7.72 14.79
C GLY A 266 4.36 -8.01 15.16
N ILE A 267 5.27 -8.00 14.18
CA ILE A 267 6.71 -8.15 14.41
C ILE A 267 7.26 -6.97 15.21
N PHE A 268 6.91 -5.72 14.85
CA PHE A 268 7.39 -4.53 15.57
C PHE A 268 6.89 -4.48 17.01
N VAL A 269 5.60 -4.79 17.21
CA VAL A 269 5.01 -4.91 18.54
C VAL A 269 5.76 -5.93 19.39
N ALA A 270 6.02 -7.12 18.85
CA ALA A 270 6.76 -8.17 19.56
C ALA A 270 8.20 -7.74 19.88
N ILE A 271 8.90 -7.09 18.95
CA ILE A 271 10.27 -6.59 19.16
C ILE A 271 10.30 -5.55 20.29
N ILE A 272 9.43 -4.54 20.25
CA ILE A 272 9.40 -3.48 21.28
C ILE A 272 9.07 -4.10 22.64
N TYR A 273 8.08 -4.98 22.71
CA TYR A 273 7.71 -5.68 23.94
C TYR A 273 8.89 -6.45 24.56
N VAL A 274 9.63 -7.21 23.76
CA VAL A 274 10.81 -7.96 24.23
C VAL A 274 11.91 -7.01 24.71
N LEU A 275 12.14 -5.90 24.03
CA LEU A 275 13.15 -4.91 24.45
C LEU A 275 12.80 -4.22 25.76
N ILE A 276 11.52 -3.92 26.00
CA ILE A 276 11.04 -3.43 27.31
C ILE A 276 11.27 -4.49 28.39
N ALA A 277 10.83 -5.73 28.15
CA ALA A 277 10.96 -6.82 29.10
C ALA A 277 12.43 -7.15 29.45
N ALA A 278 13.35 -6.93 28.50
CA ALA A 278 14.78 -7.08 28.71
C ALA A 278 15.45 -5.87 29.42
N GLY A 279 14.69 -4.82 29.75
CA GLY A 279 15.21 -3.60 30.37
C GLY A 279 16.08 -2.76 29.45
N VAL A 280 15.91 -2.89 28.13
CA VAL A 280 16.64 -2.11 27.10
C VAL A 280 15.93 -0.81 26.77
N LEU A 281 14.59 -0.80 26.76
CA LEU A 281 13.73 0.37 26.50
C LEU A 281 12.96 0.76 27.77
#